data_AF-A0A2U3RN85-F1
#
_entry.id   AF-A0A2U3RN85-F1
#
_cell.length_a   1.000
_cell.length_b   1.000
_cell.length_c   1.000
_cell.angle_alpha   90.00
_cell.angle_beta   90.00
_cell.angle_gamma   90.00
#
_symmetry.space_group_name_H-M   'P 1'
#
loop_
_entity.id
_entity.type
_entity.pdbx_description
1 polymer ?
#
loop_
_entity_poly.entity_id
_entity_poly.type
_entity_poly.pdbx_seq_one_letter_code
_entity_poly.pdbx_strand_id
1 'polypeptide(L)'
;MKLLPIYYIKYGELSFANQKIFDNLNIYLYPGDKICLIGKNGSGKSSLMKIINSDYQLNKGEIFQHSATKIAYLQQNVTCNLSLKVYEFITQSIPNKENYYQAEIFIEKLQIDASKTLRKLSGGQLRRVQLAKVLASHAEILLLDEPTNHLDIQAIEWLESYVKSYKGSIICISHDRAFLTAISNKVWWLDRCILHQSNKGFQFFEQWQAQIIDQEESNLIKLNKKINTEQLWLHQGISARRKRNQRRLSNLKTLREQLRFSSQRLAKASQKIQFDHSNNESNKAKFIIRAENVCFKYNDQFVIKNFNINIIKGNKIGIIGPNGTGKSTLLKLFTKSIKPSSGSIEHGTTLEITYFDQNKSSLNPNHTLQQTLCPTGGDQIFLSDRTIHAGAYLKSFMFDPKLLSAKVSTLSGGEATRLLLAKALIKPGNLLILDEPTNDLDIYTIEILLDILSDYSGTLIVVSHDRDFLNRLVTNTLVFEGNGNIINVIGGYQDYLEYYSKLNQHITNTKLAKNNKTVKHLTPKLSTKLSYKFQRMLDSIPEEITQLETQVEDLEKKLADPNLYQNNPDKFLLFSKELETSKLRIEELFDTWQKIENRNI
;
A
#
# COMPACT_ATOMS: atom_id res chain seq x y z
N MET A 1 -6.70 -21.45 27.44
CA MET A 1 -7.34 -22.48 26.59
C MET A 1 -6.81 -22.32 25.17
N LYS A 2 -6.24 -23.37 24.55
CA LYS A 2 -5.88 -23.31 23.12
C LYS A 2 -7.18 -23.29 22.33
N LEU A 3 -7.46 -22.17 21.65
CA LEU A 3 -8.61 -22.04 20.74
C LEU A 3 -8.47 -23.09 19.64
N LEU A 4 -9.53 -23.85 19.39
CA LEU A 4 -9.59 -24.80 18.27
C LEU A 4 -9.71 -24.03 16.95
N PRO A 5 -9.11 -24.51 15.85
CA PRO A 5 -9.27 -23.87 14.54
C PRO A 5 -10.70 -24.05 14.04
N ILE A 6 -11.29 -22.96 13.53
CA ILE A 6 -12.62 -22.92 12.90
C ILE A 6 -12.57 -23.60 11.52
N TYR A 7 -11.46 -23.42 10.82
CA TYR A 7 -11.24 -23.94 9.47
C TYR A 7 -9.76 -24.24 9.28
N TYR A 8 -9.44 -25.35 8.60
CA TYR A 8 -8.06 -25.65 8.21
C TYR A 8 -7.96 -26.33 6.86
N ILE A 9 -6.83 -26.13 6.20
CA ILE A 9 -6.43 -26.86 5.01
C ILE A 9 -5.07 -27.50 5.29
N LYS A 10 -4.90 -28.77 4.95
CA LYS A 10 -3.63 -29.48 5.04
C LYS A 10 -3.22 -30.05 3.69
N TYR A 11 -1.95 -29.89 3.34
CA TYR A 11 -1.33 -30.44 2.13
C TYR A 11 -2.10 -30.09 0.83
N GLY A 12 -2.67 -28.88 0.77
CA GLY A 12 -3.47 -28.44 -0.37
C GLY A 12 -2.64 -28.22 -1.64
N GLU A 13 -3.03 -28.85 -2.75
CA GLU A 13 -2.46 -28.60 -4.08
C GLU A 13 -3.56 -28.12 -5.02
N LEU A 14 -3.26 -27.09 -5.82
CA LEU A 14 -4.15 -26.57 -6.86
C LEU A 14 -3.35 -26.27 -8.13
N SER A 15 -3.82 -26.78 -9.26
CA SER A 15 -3.27 -26.46 -10.57
C SER A 15 -4.38 -26.18 -11.58
N PHE A 16 -4.19 -25.15 -12.42
CA PHE A 16 -5.05 -24.85 -13.56
C PHE A 16 -4.24 -25.00 -14.85
N ALA A 17 -4.77 -25.73 -15.84
CA ALA A 17 -4.16 -25.87 -17.17
C ALA A 17 -2.63 -26.13 -17.14
N ASN A 18 -2.17 -27.03 -16.27
CA ASN A 18 -0.76 -27.38 -16.01
C ASN A 18 0.12 -26.31 -15.33
N GLN A 19 -0.44 -25.16 -14.94
CA GLN A 19 0.23 -24.20 -14.07
C GLN A 19 -0.16 -24.47 -12.61
N LYS A 20 0.80 -24.84 -11.76
CA LYS A 20 0.58 -24.92 -10.31
C LYS A 20 0.31 -23.52 -9.76
N ILE A 21 -0.75 -23.38 -8.98
CA ILE A 21 -1.06 -22.15 -8.23
C ILE A 21 -0.66 -22.30 -6.77
N PHE A 22 -0.95 -23.45 -6.16
CA PHE A 22 -0.56 -23.76 -4.78
C PHE A 22 0.18 -25.08 -4.71
N ASP A 23 1.27 -25.10 -3.95
CA ASP A 23 2.05 -26.30 -3.65
C ASP A 23 2.15 -26.44 -2.12
N ASN A 24 1.60 -27.52 -1.57
CA ASN A 24 1.60 -27.84 -0.13
C ASN A 24 1.03 -26.73 0.78
N LEU A 25 -0.19 -26.28 0.49
CA LEU A 25 -0.89 -25.25 1.24
C LEU A 25 -1.38 -25.79 2.60
N ASN A 26 -0.89 -25.18 3.67
CA ASN A 26 -1.26 -25.51 5.05
C ASN A 26 -1.78 -24.25 5.75
N ILE A 27 -3.07 -24.20 6.08
CA ILE A 27 -3.73 -23.03 6.65
C ILE A 27 -4.51 -23.42 7.90
N TYR A 28 -4.44 -22.58 8.93
CA TYR A 28 -5.25 -22.72 10.14
C TYR A 28 -5.89 -21.37 10.47
N LEU A 29 -7.21 -21.32 10.53
CA LEU A 29 -8.00 -20.14 10.89
C LEU A 29 -8.55 -20.29 12.29
N TYR A 30 -8.27 -19.30 13.15
CA TYR A 30 -8.78 -19.25 14.51
C TYR A 30 -9.83 -18.14 14.67
N PRO A 31 -10.72 -18.23 15.67
CA PRO A 31 -11.66 -17.16 15.98
C PRO A 31 -10.92 -15.84 16.28
N GLY A 32 -11.36 -14.73 15.70
CA GLY A 32 -10.76 -13.40 15.89
C GLY A 32 -9.48 -13.13 15.07
N ASP A 33 -9.05 -14.06 14.22
CA ASP A 33 -7.95 -13.82 13.29
C ASP A 33 -8.33 -12.73 12.28
N LYS A 34 -7.46 -11.72 12.10
CA LYS A 34 -7.62 -10.64 11.13
C LYS A 34 -6.43 -10.69 10.18
N ILE A 35 -6.61 -11.44 9.12
CA ILE A 35 -5.55 -11.85 8.21
C ILE A 35 -5.57 -10.97 6.98
N CYS A 36 -4.45 -10.34 6.66
CA CYS A 36 -4.26 -9.72 5.35
C CYS A 36 -3.60 -10.72 4.39
N LEU A 37 -4.20 -10.93 3.21
CA LEU A 37 -3.67 -11.78 2.16
C LEU A 37 -3.03 -10.92 1.07
N ILE A 38 -1.71 -11.02 0.93
CA ILE A 38 -0.90 -10.19 0.03
C ILE A 38 -0.22 -11.08 -1.00
N GLY A 39 0.03 -10.55 -2.19
CA GLY A 39 0.70 -11.24 -3.28
C GLY A 39 0.53 -10.48 -4.58
N LYS A 40 1.31 -10.86 -5.59
CA LYS A 40 1.23 -10.28 -6.94
C LYS A 40 -0.11 -10.60 -7.61
N ASN A 41 -0.53 -9.78 -8.55
CA ASN A 41 -1.66 -10.13 -9.40
C ASN A 41 -1.38 -11.44 -10.16
N GLY A 42 -2.37 -12.32 -10.20
CA GLY A 42 -2.22 -13.67 -10.74
C GLY A 42 -1.52 -14.68 -9.82
N SER A 43 -1.11 -14.31 -8.59
CA SER A 43 -0.50 -15.27 -7.66
C SER A 43 -1.47 -16.32 -7.11
N GLY A 44 -2.78 -16.08 -7.21
CA GLY A 44 -3.83 -16.98 -6.74
C GLY A 44 -4.63 -16.48 -5.53
N LYS A 45 -4.45 -15.23 -5.07
CA LYS A 45 -5.18 -14.64 -3.92
C LYS A 45 -6.70 -14.91 -3.95
N SER A 46 -7.37 -14.54 -5.05
CA SER A 46 -8.81 -14.77 -5.21
C SER A 46 -9.15 -16.26 -5.40
N SER A 47 -8.23 -17.07 -5.94
CA SER A 47 -8.41 -18.53 -5.99
C SER A 47 -8.40 -19.15 -4.59
N LEU A 48 -7.56 -18.65 -3.68
CA LEU A 48 -7.54 -19.07 -2.27
C LEU A 48 -8.86 -18.72 -1.57
N MET A 49 -9.38 -17.50 -1.80
CA MET A 49 -10.70 -17.10 -1.27
C MET A 49 -11.82 -18.02 -1.76
N LYS A 50 -11.83 -18.37 -3.05
CA LYS A 50 -12.80 -19.29 -3.64
C LYS A 50 -12.69 -20.71 -3.07
N ILE A 51 -11.50 -21.18 -2.74
CA ILE A 51 -11.33 -22.48 -2.06
C ILE A 51 -11.95 -22.43 -0.67
N ILE A 52 -11.71 -21.36 0.10
CA ILE A 52 -12.29 -21.21 1.44
C ILE A 52 -13.82 -21.09 1.37
N ASN A 53 -14.35 -20.41 0.36
CA ASN A 53 -15.78 -20.31 0.12
C ASN A 53 -16.40 -21.60 -0.47
N SER A 54 -15.61 -22.66 -0.67
CA SER A 54 -16.02 -23.92 -1.32
C SER A 54 -16.47 -23.79 -2.79
N ASP A 55 -16.12 -22.69 -3.47
CA ASP A 55 -16.37 -22.49 -4.90
C ASP A 55 -15.40 -23.31 -5.77
N TYR A 56 -14.19 -23.59 -5.25
CA TYR A 56 -13.17 -24.42 -5.91
C TYR A 56 -12.77 -25.61 -5.04
N GLN A 57 -12.58 -26.76 -5.69
CA GLN A 57 -12.05 -27.96 -5.06
C GLN A 57 -10.53 -28.02 -5.25
N LEU A 58 -9.83 -28.47 -4.21
CA LEU A 58 -8.40 -28.76 -4.29
C LEU A 58 -8.17 -30.05 -5.09
N ASN A 59 -7.05 -30.12 -5.81
CA ASN A 59 -6.66 -31.32 -6.53
C ASN A 59 -6.16 -32.40 -5.56
N LYS A 60 -5.52 -31.98 -4.46
CA LYS A 60 -5.12 -32.81 -3.31
C LYS A 60 -5.16 -32.00 -2.02
N GLY A 61 -5.24 -32.71 -0.89
CA GLY A 61 -5.22 -32.14 0.45
C GLY A 61 -6.52 -32.40 1.21
N GLU A 62 -6.53 -32.01 2.46
CA GLU A 62 -7.67 -32.14 3.36
C GLU A 62 -8.20 -30.75 3.73
N ILE A 63 -9.50 -30.55 3.60
CA ILE A 63 -10.20 -29.35 4.07
C ILE A 63 -11.10 -29.78 5.23
N PHE A 64 -11.03 -29.04 6.33
CA PHE A 64 -11.97 -29.16 7.43
C PHE A 64 -12.60 -27.82 7.73
N GLN A 65 -13.92 -27.83 7.84
CA GLN A 65 -14.73 -26.70 8.23
C GLN A 65 -15.64 -27.16 9.37
N HIS A 66 -15.64 -26.43 10.49
CA HIS A 66 -16.54 -26.74 11.60
C HIS A 66 -18.01 -26.49 11.20
N SER A 67 -18.94 -27.33 11.66
CA SER A 67 -20.32 -27.38 11.14
C SER A 67 -21.15 -26.12 11.40
N ALA A 68 -20.86 -25.38 12.47
CA ALA A 68 -21.53 -24.12 12.80
C ALA A 68 -21.03 -22.91 12.00
N THR A 69 -19.95 -23.08 11.22
CA THR A 69 -19.22 -21.95 10.64
C THR A 69 -19.91 -21.43 9.39
N LYS A 70 -20.37 -20.19 9.46
CA LYS A 70 -20.88 -19.46 8.30
C LYS A 70 -19.75 -18.67 7.66
N ILE A 71 -19.63 -18.75 6.34
CA ILE A 71 -18.66 -18.01 5.54
C ILE A 71 -19.44 -17.01 4.69
N ALA A 72 -19.00 -15.75 4.65
CA ALA A 72 -19.53 -14.75 3.75
C ALA A 72 -18.41 -14.14 2.92
N TYR A 73 -18.63 -14.07 1.60
CA TYR A 73 -17.61 -13.65 0.64
C TYR A 73 -18.04 -12.45 -0.19
N LEU A 74 -17.23 -11.39 -0.16
CA LEU A 74 -17.30 -10.27 -1.09
C LEU A 74 -16.49 -10.57 -2.35
N GLN A 75 -17.18 -10.99 -3.42
CA GLN A 75 -16.59 -11.28 -4.72
C GLN A 75 -16.31 -10.01 -5.54
N GLN A 76 -15.23 -10.01 -6.34
CA GLN A 76 -14.90 -8.90 -7.24
C GLN A 76 -15.91 -8.71 -8.38
N ASN A 77 -16.52 -9.79 -8.88
CA ASN A 77 -17.51 -9.74 -9.96
C ASN A 77 -18.91 -10.08 -9.43
N VAL A 78 -19.87 -9.21 -9.70
CA VAL A 78 -21.22 -9.30 -9.17
C VAL A 78 -22.07 -10.22 -10.03
N THR A 79 -22.45 -11.38 -9.49
CA THR A 79 -23.54 -12.22 -10.02
C THR A 79 -24.74 -12.09 -9.07
N CYS A 80 -25.59 -11.09 -9.30
CA CYS A 80 -26.80 -10.91 -8.50
C CYS A 80 -28.04 -10.70 -9.38
N ASN A 81 -29.20 -11.08 -8.85
CA ASN A 81 -30.46 -10.84 -9.53
C ASN A 81 -30.77 -9.33 -9.55
N LEU A 82 -30.53 -8.69 -10.70
CA LEU A 82 -30.59 -7.23 -10.87
C LEU A 82 -32.00 -6.62 -10.73
N SER A 83 -33.03 -7.48 -10.61
CA SER A 83 -34.44 -7.07 -10.49
C SER A 83 -34.83 -6.62 -9.08
N LEU A 84 -34.07 -7.02 -8.04
CA LEU A 84 -34.39 -6.71 -6.65
C LEU A 84 -34.10 -5.26 -6.28
N LYS A 85 -34.81 -4.76 -5.26
CA LYS A 85 -34.47 -3.50 -4.58
C LYS A 85 -33.28 -3.70 -3.66
N VAL A 86 -32.52 -2.63 -3.41
CA VAL A 86 -31.34 -2.64 -2.53
C VAL A 86 -31.68 -3.18 -1.13
N TYR A 87 -32.74 -2.67 -0.52
CA TYR A 87 -33.14 -3.10 0.83
C TYR A 87 -33.48 -4.60 0.90
N GLU A 88 -34.25 -5.10 -0.07
CA GLU A 88 -34.63 -6.50 -0.18
C GLU A 88 -33.41 -7.41 -0.38
N PHE A 89 -32.44 -6.95 -1.18
CA PHE A 89 -31.23 -7.71 -1.46
C PHE A 89 -30.31 -7.87 -0.24
N ILE A 90 -30.22 -6.84 0.60
CA ILE A 90 -29.44 -6.87 1.85
C ILE A 90 -30.16 -7.68 2.92
N THR A 91 -31.47 -7.49 3.09
CA THR A 91 -32.25 -8.22 4.11
C THR A 91 -32.32 -9.72 3.85
N GLN A 92 -32.15 -10.18 2.61
CA GLN A 92 -32.03 -11.60 2.26
C GLN A 92 -30.85 -12.32 2.95
N SER A 93 -29.76 -11.63 3.30
CA SER A 93 -28.63 -12.28 4.01
C SER A 93 -28.83 -12.35 5.53
N ILE A 94 -29.89 -11.71 6.05
CA ILE A 94 -30.15 -11.63 7.49
C ILE A 94 -31.20 -12.69 7.86
N PRO A 95 -30.86 -13.70 8.68
CA PRO A 95 -31.78 -14.78 9.01
C PRO A 95 -32.97 -14.34 9.88
N ASN A 96 -32.77 -13.33 10.75
CA ASN A 96 -33.80 -12.86 11.68
C ASN A 96 -34.29 -11.46 11.30
N LYS A 97 -35.61 -11.28 11.20
CA LYS A 97 -36.24 -9.98 10.89
C LYS A 97 -35.92 -8.89 11.93
N GLU A 98 -35.68 -9.28 13.18
CA GLU A 98 -35.29 -8.37 14.26
C GLU A 98 -33.96 -7.66 14.00
N ASN A 99 -33.09 -8.21 13.14
CA ASN A 99 -31.80 -7.61 12.80
C ASN A 99 -31.85 -6.74 11.53
N TYR A 100 -33.03 -6.47 10.96
CA TYR A 100 -33.14 -5.65 9.75
C TYR A 100 -32.67 -4.20 9.94
N TYR A 101 -32.67 -3.69 11.17
CA TYR A 101 -32.09 -2.37 11.49
C TYR A 101 -30.59 -2.27 11.11
N GLN A 102 -29.86 -3.39 11.10
CA GLN A 102 -28.46 -3.41 10.70
C GLN A 102 -28.28 -3.10 9.21
N ALA A 103 -29.22 -3.57 8.37
CA ALA A 103 -29.23 -3.22 6.97
C ALA A 103 -29.35 -1.70 6.78
N GLU A 104 -30.21 -1.04 7.58
CA GLU A 104 -30.41 0.41 7.52
C GLU A 104 -29.14 1.18 7.92
N ILE A 105 -28.48 0.76 9.01
CA ILE A 105 -27.20 1.35 9.44
C ILE A 105 -26.15 1.24 8.33
N PHE A 106 -26.00 0.07 7.70
CA PHE A 106 -25.02 -0.13 6.64
C PHE A 106 -25.34 0.65 5.37
N ILE A 107 -26.62 0.75 5.00
CA ILE A 107 -27.08 1.54 3.86
C ILE A 107 -26.77 3.02 4.07
N GLU A 108 -27.04 3.56 5.27
CA GLU A 108 -26.76 4.96 5.62
C GLU A 108 -25.25 5.24 5.61
N LYS A 109 -24.45 4.39 6.29
CA LYS A 109 -23.00 4.59 6.39
C LYS A 109 -22.27 4.45 5.06
N LEU A 110 -22.76 3.60 4.16
CA LEU A 110 -22.20 3.43 2.81
C LEU A 110 -22.80 4.40 1.78
N GLN A 111 -23.71 5.29 2.20
CA GLN A 111 -24.39 6.29 1.39
C GLN A 111 -25.09 5.68 0.17
N ILE A 112 -25.94 4.68 0.42
CA ILE A 112 -26.67 3.93 -0.62
C ILE A 112 -28.15 4.31 -0.58
N ASP A 113 -28.78 4.46 -1.75
CA ASP A 113 -30.24 4.60 -1.85
C ASP A 113 -30.95 3.25 -1.73
N ALA A 114 -31.66 3.03 -0.62
CA ALA A 114 -32.42 1.80 -0.35
C ALA A 114 -33.56 1.53 -1.35
N SER A 115 -34.11 2.58 -1.97
CA SER A 115 -35.29 2.52 -2.83
C SER A 115 -34.99 2.17 -4.28
N LYS A 116 -33.73 2.30 -4.72
CA LYS A 116 -33.32 2.03 -6.10
C LYS A 116 -33.26 0.52 -6.36
N THR A 117 -33.48 0.16 -7.62
CA THR A 117 -33.25 -1.21 -8.11
C THR A 117 -31.79 -1.43 -8.45
N LEU A 118 -31.28 -2.65 -8.23
CA LEU A 118 -29.88 -2.99 -8.48
C LEU A 118 -29.44 -2.68 -9.92
N ARG A 119 -30.32 -2.86 -10.91
CA ARG A 119 -30.03 -2.56 -12.33
C ARG A 119 -29.68 -1.09 -12.62
N LYS A 120 -30.11 -0.15 -11.79
CA LYS A 120 -29.88 1.29 -11.99
C LYS A 120 -28.61 1.80 -11.31
N LEU A 121 -27.94 0.96 -10.53
CA LEU A 121 -26.74 1.35 -9.78
C LEU A 121 -25.49 1.27 -10.65
N SER A 122 -24.55 2.18 -10.40
CA SER A 122 -23.21 2.06 -10.99
C SER A 122 -22.45 0.87 -10.39
N GLY A 123 -21.40 0.40 -11.07
CA GLY A 123 -20.58 -0.73 -10.57
C GLY A 123 -20.04 -0.51 -9.15
N GLY A 124 -19.59 0.71 -8.84
CA GLY A 124 -19.15 1.08 -7.49
C GLY A 124 -20.29 1.05 -6.46
N GLN A 125 -21.47 1.54 -6.81
CA GLN A 125 -22.65 1.48 -5.92
C GLN A 125 -23.11 0.03 -5.69
N LEU A 126 -23.08 -0.82 -6.72
CA LEU A 126 -23.34 -2.25 -6.59
C LEU A 126 -22.37 -2.92 -5.62
N ARG A 127 -21.08 -2.59 -5.70
CA ARG A 127 -20.06 -3.12 -4.79
C ARG A 127 -20.34 -2.72 -3.34
N ARG A 128 -20.74 -1.45 -3.10
CA ARG A 128 -21.16 -0.98 -1.76
C ARG A 128 -22.36 -1.76 -1.23
N VAL A 129 -23.36 -2.04 -2.07
CA VAL A 129 -24.53 -2.84 -1.68
C VAL A 129 -24.13 -4.26 -1.31
N GLN A 130 -23.22 -4.88 -2.05
CA GLN A 130 -22.72 -6.21 -1.72
C GLN A 130 -21.92 -6.22 -0.41
N LEU A 131 -21.06 -5.22 -0.22
CA LEU A 131 -20.33 -5.04 1.03
C LEU A 131 -21.32 -4.97 2.20
N ALA A 132 -22.37 -4.16 2.10
CA ALA A 132 -23.44 -4.08 3.09
C ALA A 132 -24.08 -5.46 3.37
N LYS A 133 -24.41 -6.21 2.31
CA LYS A 133 -25.00 -7.56 2.42
C LYS A 133 -24.08 -8.55 3.12
N VAL A 134 -22.79 -8.55 2.77
CA VAL A 134 -21.77 -9.45 3.34
C VAL A 134 -21.56 -9.11 4.81
N LEU A 135 -21.43 -7.83 5.17
CA LEU A 135 -21.28 -7.40 6.55
C LEU A 135 -22.53 -7.70 7.41
N ALA A 136 -23.73 -7.57 6.84
CA ALA A 136 -24.99 -7.88 7.52
C ALA A 136 -25.19 -9.37 7.84
N SER A 137 -24.54 -10.27 7.10
CA SER A 137 -24.72 -11.71 7.27
C SER A 137 -24.18 -12.28 8.60
N HIS A 138 -23.35 -11.52 9.34
CA HIS A 138 -22.73 -11.94 10.61
C HIS A 138 -22.06 -13.33 10.54
N ALA A 139 -21.28 -13.56 9.49
CA ALA A 139 -20.56 -14.82 9.26
C ALA A 139 -19.38 -15.00 10.25
N GLU A 140 -19.08 -16.23 10.65
CA GLU A 140 -17.91 -16.49 11.50
C GLU A 140 -16.59 -16.24 10.76
N ILE A 141 -16.58 -16.44 9.43
CA ILE A 141 -15.47 -16.12 8.53
C ILE A 141 -15.94 -15.11 7.49
N LEU A 142 -15.32 -13.94 7.47
CA LEU A 142 -15.57 -12.90 6.50
C LEU A 142 -14.43 -12.86 5.47
N LEU A 143 -14.74 -13.07 4.20
CA LEU A 143 -13.79 -12.98 3.10
C LEU A 143 -14.03 -11.67 2.34
N LEU A 144 -13.06 -10.75 2.39
CA LEU A 144 -13.14 -9.44 1.74
C LEU A 144 -12.11 -9.36 0.62
N ASP A 145 -12.55 -9.26 -0.64
CA ASP A 145 -11.67 -9.07 -1.80
C ASP A 145 -11.77 -7.62 -2.30
N GLU A 146 -10.73 -6.84 -2.04
CA GLU A 146 -10.59 -5.40 -2.34
C GLU A 146 -11.81 -4.57 -1.85
N PRO A 147 -12.12 -4.57 -0.53
CA PRO A 147 -13.32 -3.93 -0.01
C PRO A 147 -13.25 -2.39 -0.03
N THR A 148 -12.05 -1.82 -0.11
CA THR A 148 -11.80 -0.36 -0.12
C THR A 148 -12.03 0.27 -1.49
N ASN A 149 -12.09 -0.51 -2.56
CA ASN A 149 -12.26 0.03 -3.91
C ASN A 149 -13.60 0.74 -4.06
N HIS A 150 -13.56 1.93 -4.65
CA HIS A 150 -14.73 2.81 -4.84
C HIS A 150 -15.41 3.25 -3.54
N LEU A 151 -14.74 3.13 -2.38
CA LEU A 151 -15.19 3.72 -1.13
C LEU A 151 -14.55 5.09 -0.92
N ASP A 152 -15.34 5.98 -0.33
CA ASP A 152 -14.85 7.30 0.07
C ASP A 152 -14.10 7.16 1.38
N ILE A 153 -13.30 8.18 1.72
CA ILE A 153 -12.42 8.08 2.89
C ILE A 153 -13.20 7.88 4.20
N GLN A 154 -14.37 8.52 4.34
CA GLN A 154 -15.26 8.33 5.49
C GLN A 154 -15.82 6.90 5.57
N ALA A 155 -16.15 6.31 4.42
CA ALA A 155 -16.62 4.93 4.36
C ALA A 155 -15.49 3.94 4.69
N ILE A 156 -14.25 4.24 4.29
CA ILE A 156 -13.06 3.45 4.64
C ILE A 156 -12.79 3.51 6.15
N GLU A 157 -12.83 4.70 6.79
CA GLU A 157 -12.66 4.84 8.25
C GLU A 157 -13.73 4.09 9.05
N TRP A 158 -14.97 4.15 8.56
CA TRP A 158 -16.07 3.41 9.15
C TRP A 158 -15.87 1.89 9.01
N LEU A 159 -15.50 1.41 7.81
CA LEU A 159 -15.21 0.00 7.56
C LEU A 159 -14.07 -0.49 8.46
N GLU A 160 -13.02 0.31 8.60
CA GLU A 160 -11.87 0.03 9.47
C GLU A 160 -12.31 -0.16 10.93
N SER A 161 -13.15 0.74 11.43
CA SER A 161 -13.71 0.68 12.78
C SER A 161 -14.60 -0.54 12.97
N TYR A 162 -15.45 -0.86 11.99
CA TYR A 162 -16.32 -2.03 12.02
C TYR A 162 -15.51 -3.33 12.06
N VAL A 163 -14.56 -3.48 11.13
CA VAL A 163 -13.68 -4.66 11.02
C VAL A 163 -12.81 -4.83 12.27
N LYS A 164 -12.37 -3.73 12.89
CA LYS A 164 -11.69 -3.77 14.20
C LYS A 164 -12.58 -4.32 15.32
N SER A 165 -13.86 -3.97 15.35
CA SER A 165 -14.81 -4.44 16.37
C SER A 165 -15.36 -5.85 16.11
N TYR A 166 -15.14 -6.40 14.92
CA TYR A 166 -15.66 -7.70 14.51
C TYR A 166 -15.05 -8.84 15.32
N LYS A 167 -15.91 -9.74 15.83
CA LYS A 167 -15.50 -10.88 16.67
C LYS A 167 -15.09 -12.12 15.87
N GLY A 168 -15.59 -12.27 14.63
CA GLY A 168 -15.26 -13.38 13.75
C GLY A 168 -13.85 -13.27 13.17
N SER A 169 -13.45 -14.28 12.38
CA SER A 169 -12.23 -14.20 11.60
C SER A 169 -12.47 -13.46 10.28
N ILE A 170 -11.47 -12.71 9.85
CA ILE A 170 -11.52 -11.89 8.64
C ILE A 170 -10.29 -12.20 7.82
N ILE A 171 -10.50 -12.50 6.54
CA ILE A 171 -9.43 -12.55 5.55
C ILE A 171 -9.71 -11.41 4.59
N CYS A 172 -8.75 -10.49 4.47
CA CYS A 172 -8.88 -9.33 3.61
C CYS A 172 -7.75 -9.31 2.58
N ILE A 173 -8.12 -9.15 1.32
CA ILE A 173 -7.23 -8.73 0.25
C ILE A 173 -7.51 -7.25 0.04
N SER A 174 -6.50 -6.40 0.16
CA SER A 174 -6.61 -4.97 -0.16
C SER A 174 -5.27 -4.48 -0.68
N HIS A 175 -5.31 -3.43 -1.50
CA HIS A 175 -4.14 -2.66 -1.89
C HIS A 175 -3.89 -1.44 -0.99
N ASP A 176 -4.86 -1.05 -0.16
CA ASP A 176 -4.73 0.05 0.79
C ASP A 176 -3.90 -0.37 2.02
N ARG A 177 -2.65 0.10 2.05
CA ARG A 177 -1.69 -0.18 3.12
C ARG A 177 -2.12 0.38 4.47
N ALA A 178 -2.73 1.56 4.50
CA ALA A 178 -3.20 2.17 5.74
C ALA A 178 -4.32 1.33 6.36
N PHE A 179 -5.25 0.88 5.53
CA PHE A 179 -6.34 -0.02 5.93
C PHE A 179 -5.80 -1.37 6.44
N LEU A 180 -4.89 -2.01 5.70
CA LEU A 180 -4.29 -3.29 6.12
C LEU A 180 -3.51 -3.16 7.43
N THR A 181 -2.74 -2.08 7.61
CA THR A 181 -1.98 -1.81 8.83
C THR A 181 -2.90 -1.69 10.04
N ALA A 182 -4.03 -0.99 9.87
CA ALA A 182 -4.96 -0.76 10.95
C ALA A 182 -5.72 -2.00 11.42
N ILE A 183 -6.05 -2.91 10.50
CA ILE A 183 -6.93 -4.06 10.78
C ILE A 183 -6.17 -5.32 11.15
N SER A 184 -5.06 -5.59 10.48
CA SER A 184 -4.47 -6.92 10.46
C SER A 184 -3.67 -7.24 11.73
N ASN A 185 -3.81 -8.47 12.21
CA ASN A 185 -2.97 -9.05 13.26
C ASN A 185 -2.06 -10.17 12.71
N LYS A 186 -2.38 -10.72 11.54
CA LYS A 186 -1.61 -11.75 10.85
C LYS A 186 -1.46 -11.39 9.38
N VAL A 187 -0.37 -11.83 8.78
CA VAL A 187 -0.08 -11.64 7.37
C VAL A 187 0.09 -12.98 6.67
N TRP A 188 -0.64 -13.18 5.58
CA TRP A 188 -0.42 -14.24 4.63
C TRP A 188 0.15 -13.65 3.35
N TRP A 189 1.38 -14.05 3.01
CA TRP A 189 2.07 -13.58 1.83
C TRP A 189 2.24 -14.72 0.83
N LEU A 190 1.60 -14.55 -0.31
CA LEU A 190 1.56 -15.52 -1.38
C LEU A 190 2.52 -15.09 -2.48
N ASP A 191 3.66 -15.78 -2.52
CA ASP A 191 4.68 -15.58 -3.54
C ASP A 191 5.11 -16.91 -4.15
N ARG A 192 5.18 -16.94 -5.49
CA ARG A 192 5.67 -18.10 -6.27
C ARG A 192 5.09 -19.45 -5.80
N CYS A 193 3.76 -19.52 -5.67
CA CYS A 193 2.97 -20.69 -5.23
C CYS A 193 3.15 -21.14 -3.76
N ILE A 194 3.93 -20.40 -2.97
CA ILE A 194 4.15 -20.67 -1.55
C ILE A 194 3.41 -19.61 -0.74
N LEU A 195 2.71 -20.07 0.30
CA LEU A 195 2.04 -19.20 1.26
C LEU A 195 2.92 -19.06 2.52
N HIS A 196 3.62 -17.94 2.63
CA HIS A 196 4.33 -17.55 3.84
C HIS A 196 3.34 -16.97 4.86
N GLN A 197 3.52 -17.28 6.14
CA GLN A 197 2.60 -16.84 7.20
C GLN A 197 3.38 -16.16 8.31
N SER A 198 2.85 -15.03 8.79
CA SER A 198 3.36 -14.29 9.93
C SER A 198 2.24 -14.05 10.94
N ASN A 199 2.60 -14.18 12.22
CA ASN A 199 1.71 -13.89 13.35
C ASN A 199 1.78 -12.42 13.81
N LYS A 200 2.44 -11.56 13.03
CA LYS A 200 2.47 -10.12 13.23
C LYS A 200 1.56 -9.43 12.19
N GLY A 201 1.02 -8.27 12.54
CA GLY A 201 0.22 -7.45 11.63
C GLY A 201 1.04 -6.88 10.46
N PHE A 202 0.34 -6.29 9.50
CA PHE A 202 0.92 -5.76 8.26
C PHE A 202 1.98 -4.67 8.47
N GLN A 203 1.96 -3.95 9.59
CA GLN A 203 2.99 -2.97 9.94
C GLN A 203 4.42 -3.53 9.87
N PHE A 204 4.61 -4.81 10.17
CA PHE A 204 5.92 -5.47 10.17
C PHE A 204 6.21 -6.24 8.87
N PHE A 205 5.32 -6.14 7.88
CA PHE A 205 5.40 -6.94 6.66
C PHE A 205 6.67 -6.69 5.86
N GLU A 206 7.06 -5.43 5.66
CA GLU A 206 8.24 -5.09 4.84
C GLU A 206 9.53 -5.63 5.45
N GLN A 207 9.71 -5.47 6.77
CA GLN A 207 10.86 -6.01 7.49
C GLN A 207 10.89 -7.55 7.44
N TRP A 208 9.74 -8.19 7.64
CA TRP A 208 9.62 -9.65 7.58
C TRP A 208 9.86 -10.20 6.16
N GLN A 209 9.37 -9.51 5.14
CA GLN A 209 9.59 -9.85 3.73
C GLN A 209 11.08 -9.77 3.39
N ALA A 210 11.76 -8.69 3.78
CA ALA A 210 13.20 -8.54 3.56
C ALA A 210 13.99 -9.68 4.22
N GLN A 211 13.66 -10.03 5.47
CA GLN A 211 14.28 -11.16 6.17
C GLN A 211 14.10 -12.50 5.44
N ILE A 212 12.90 -12.77 4.89
CA ILE A 212 12.66 -13.99 4.11
C ILE A 212 13.51 -13.98 2.83
N ILE A 213 13.55 -12.85 2.12
CA ILE A 213 14.32 -12.72 0.88
C ILE A 213 15.82 -12.92 1.16
N ASP A 214 16.37 -12.29 2.19
CA ASP A 214 17.78 -12.42 2.57
C ASP A 214 18.14 -13.86 2.97
N GLN A 215 17.22 -14.56 3.64
CA GLN A 215 17.37 -15.98 3.96
C GLN A 215 17.35 -16.83 2.69
N GLU A 216 16.45 -16.57 1.75
CA GLU A 216 16.41 -17.24 0.45
C GLU A 216 17.73 -17.04 -0.31
N GLU A 217 18.20 -15.80 -0.43
CA GLU A 217 19.46 -15.47 -1.11
C GLU A 217 20.67 -16.17 -0.46
N SER A 218 20.75 -16.12 0.88
CA SER A 218 21.80 -16.81 1.63
C SER A 218 21.77 -18.31 1.41
N ASN A 219 20.58 -18.92 1.38
CA ASN A 219 20.41 -20.34 1.09
C ASN A 219 20.84 -20.67 -0.35
N LEU A 220 20.54 -19.80 -1.30
CA LEU A 220 20.92 -19.96 -2.71
C LEU A 220 22.42 -19.86 -2.91
N ILE A 221 23.09 -18.92 -2.24
CA ILE A 221 24.55 -18.82 -2.25
C ILE A 221 25.18 -20.11 -1.70
N LYS A 222 24.68 -20.62 -0.57
CA LYS A 222 25.15 -21.90 0.01
C LYS A 222 24.93 -23.08 -0.93
N LEU A 223 23.79 -23.12 -1.62
CA LEU A 223 23.42 -24.19 -2.54
C LEU A 223 24.27 -24.15 -3.83
N ASN A 224 24.52 -22.96 -4.38
CA ASN A 224 25.45 -22.75 -5.49
C ASN A 224 26.88 -23.18 -5.13
N LYS A 225 27.37 -22.81 -3.94
CA LYS A 225 28.68 -23.26 -3.44
C LYS A 225 28.77 -24.79 -3.39
N LYS A 226 27.74 -25.46 -2.84
CA LYS A 226 27.67 -26.94 -2.80
C LYS A 226 27.72 -27.55 -4.21
N ILE A 227 26.96 -27.01 -5.15
CA ILE A 227 26.95 -27.51 -6.53
C ILE A 227 28.30 -27.31 -7.22
N ASN A 228 28.93 -26.15 -7.05
CA ASN A 228 30.25 -25.91 -7.61
C ASN A 228 31.29 -26.88 -7.03
N THR A 229 31.26 -27.15 -5.73
CA THR A 229 32.14 -28.16 -5.12
C THR A 229 31.90 -29.57 -5.66
N GLU A 230 30.63 -29.97 -5.86
CA GLU A 230 30.32 -31.27 -6.45
C GLU A 230 30.68 -31.36 -7.94
N GLN A 231 30.57 -30.26 -8.68
CA GLN A 231 31.00 -30.19 -10.10
C GLN A 231 32.51 -30.27 -10.25
N LEU A 232 33.27 -29.56 -9.41
CA LEU A 232 34.74 -29.64 -9.39
C LEU A 232 35.20 -31.08 -9.07
N TRP A 233 34.52 -31.76 -8.14
CA TRP A 233 34.78 -33.17 -7.84
C TRP A 233 34.50 -34.10 -9.04
N LEU A 234 33.43 -33.85 -9.81
CA LEU A 234 33.16 -34.60 -11.05
C LEU A 234 34.23 -34.38 -12.12
N HIS A 235 34.74 -33.15 -12.24
CA HIS A 235 35.79 -32.79 -13.20
C HIS A 235 37.17 -33.37 -12.83
N GLN A 236 37.46 -33.55 -11.54
CA GLN A 236 38.74 -34.12 -11.05
C GLN A 236 38.89 -35.63 -11.27
N GLY A 237 37.89 -36.29 -11.89
CA GLY A 237 37.99 -37.70 -12.28
C GLY A 237 37.52 -38.67 -11.20
N ILE A 238 36.61 -39.57 -11.58
CA ILE A 238 35.99 -40.55 -10.69
C ILE A 238 36.92 -41.77 -10.57
N SER A 239 37.72 -41.87 -9.50
CA SER A 239 38.33 -43.14 -9.10
C SER A 239 37.32 -44.01 -8.34
N ALA A 240 37.40 -45.33 -8.55
CA ALA A 240 36.30 -46.29 -8.44
C ALA A 240 35.69 -46.50 -7.04
N ARG A 241 34.36 -46.33 -6.90
CA ARG A 241 33.48 -47.11 -5.98
C ARG A 241 31.99 -46.93 -6.37
N ARG A 242 31.46 -47.89 -7.13
CA ARG A 242 30.26 -47.75 -7.98
C ARG A 242 28.89 -47.61 -7.28
N LYS A 243 28.76 -47.89 -5.97
CA LYS A 243 27.45 -47.85 -5.25
C LYS A 243 27.18 -46.55 -4.45
N ARG A 244 28.22 -45.89 -3.93
CA ARG A 244 28.10 -44.61 -3.17
C ARG A 244 28.04 -43.39 -4.09
N ASN A 245 28.65 -43.48 -5.27
CA ASN A 245 28.70 -42.40 -6.25
C ASN A 245 27.37 -42.23 -7.02
N GLN A 246 26.58 -43.30 -7.18
CA GLN A 246 25.22 -43.19 -7.76
C GLN A 246 24.25 -42.39 -6.87
N ARG A 247 24.34 -42.52 -5.54
CA ARG A 247 23.56 -41.69 -4.58
C ARG A 247 24.00 -40.23 -4.58
N ARG A 248 25.30 -39.94 -4.74
CA ARG A 248 25.79 -38.57 -4.87
C ARG A 248 25.45 -37.93 -6.22
N LEU A 249 25.48 -38.69 -7.31
CA LEU A 249 25.09 -38.21 -8.64
C LEU A 249 23.58 -37.96 -8.74
N SER A 250 22.75 -38.79 -8.09
CA SER A 250 21.32 -38.50 -7.92
C SER A 250 21.09 -37.29 -7.01
N ASN A 251 21.81 -37.15 -5.90
CA ASN A 251 21.75 -35.93 -5.07
C ASN A 251 22.14 -34.68 -5.87
N LEU A 252 23.19 -34.73 -6.68
CA LEU A 252 23.62 -33.62 -7.54
C LEU A 252 22.55 -33.29 -8.60
N LYS A 253 21.88 -34.30 -9.18
CA LYS A 253 20.72 -34.10 -10.05
C LYS A 253 19.56 -33.44 -9.31
N THR A 254 19.22 -33.88 -8.10
CA THR A 254 18.17 -33.26 -7.28
C THR A 254 18.52 -31.82 -6.87
N LEU A 255 19.79 -31.55 -6.54
CA LEU A 255 20.29 -30.22 -6.21
C LEU A 255 20.25 -29.30 -7.44
N ARG A 256 20.58 -29.81 -8.64
CA ARG A 256 20.45 -29.09 -9.91
C ARG A 256 19.00 -28.82 -10.30
N GLU A 257 18.09 -29.77 -10.04
CA GLU A 257 16.65 -29.54 -10.21
C GLU A 257 16.17 -28.46 -9.24
N GLN A 258 16.54 -28.54 -7.95
CA GLN A 258 16.26 -27.51 -6.95
C GLN A 258 16.82 -26.14 -7.35
N LEU A 259 18.04 -26.06 -7.90
CA LEU A 259 18.59 -24.83 -8.47
C LEU A 259 17.83 -24.36 -9.70
N ARG A 260 17.43 -25.23 -10.62
CA ARG A 260 16.66 -24.83 -11.80
C ARG A 260 15.30 -24.26 -11.41
N PHE A 261 14.63 -24.88 -10.44
CA PHE A 261 13.41 -24.34 -9.83
C PHE A 261 13.66 -23.01 -9.10
N SER A 262 14.80 -22.84 -8.43
CA SER A 262 15.10 -21.62 -7.65
C SER A 262 15.68 -20.47 -8.48
N SER A 263 16.44 -20.76 -9.55
CA SER A 263 17.02 -19.76 -10.46
C SER A 263 15.99 -19.17 -11.41
N GLN A 264 14.97 -19.94 -11.83
CA GLN A 264 13.77 -19.40 -12.47
C GLN A 264 12.95 -18.49 -11.53
N ARG A 265 13.07 -18.64 -10.21
CA ARG A 265 12.44 -17.78 -9.19
C ARG A 265 13.19 -16.46 -8.95
N LEU A 266 14.53 -16.45 -9.04
CA LEU A 266 15.37 -15.27 -8.82
C LEU A 266 15.44 -14.31 -10.02
N ALA A 267 15.50 -14.81 -11.26
CA ALA A 267 15.66 -13.96 -12.45
C ALA A 267 14.47 -13.00 -12.72
N LYS A 268 13.35 -13.18 -12.00
CA LYS A 268 12.15 -12.32 -12.05
C LYS A 268 12.02 -11.36 -10.85
N ALA A 269 12.96 -11.35 -9.91
CA ALA A 269 12.85 -10.61 -8.65
C ALA A 269 13.98 -9.61 -8.36
N SER A 270 15.06 -9.60 -9.14
CA SER A 270 16.16 -8.65 -8.93
C SER A 270 16.46 -7.89 -10.23
N GLN A 271 15.99 -6.65 -10.29
CA GLN A 271 16.56 -5.55 -11.07
C GLN A 271 15.90 -4.24 -10.60
N LYS A 272 16.38 -3.71 -9.46
CA LYS A 272 16.31 -2.27 -9.20
C LYS A 272 17.22 -1.63 -10.25
N ILE A 273 16.63 -0.96 -11.22
CA ILE A 273 17.37 -0.13 -12.16
C ILE A 273 17.60 1.19 -11.42
N GLN A 274 18.86 1.47 -11.08
CA GLN A 274 19.28 2.81 -10.68
C GLN A 274 19.13 3.73 -11.90
N PHE A 275 18.42 4.84 -11.73
CA PHE A 275 18.46 5.94 -12.69
C PHE A 275 19.51 6.93 -12.23
N ASP A 276 20.61 6.98 -12.97
CA ASP A 276 21.63 8.02 -12.80
C ASP A 276 21.15 9.34 -13.43
N HIS A 277 21.34 10.41 -12.67
CA HIS A 277 20.92 11.76 -13.00
C HIS A 277 21.76 12.39 -14.12
N SER A 278 21.08 13.06 -15.05
CA SER A 278 21.62 14.23 -15.72
C SER A 278 20.63 15.38 -15.54
N ASN A 279 20.95 16.30 -14.63
CA ASN A 279 20.31 17.61 -14.59
C ASN A 279 20.76 18.37 -15.82
N ASN A 280 19.83 18.90 -16.62
CA ASN A 280 20.00 20.20 -17.29
C ASN A 280 18.65 20.78 -17.77
N GLU A 281 18.36 21.93 -17.15
CA GLU A 281 17.79 23.18 -17.69
C GLU A 281 16.49 23.18 -18.53
N SER A 282 15.51 23.97 -18.06
CA SER A 282 15.37 25.35 -18.55
C SER A 282 14.25 26.10 -17.82
N ASN A 283 14.61 27.27 -17.31
CA ASN A 283 13.72 28.29 -16.79
C ASN A 283 12.96 28.93 -17.95
N LYS A 284 11.65 28.67 -18.07
CA LYS A 284 10.68 29.57 -18.72
C LYS A 284 9.25 29.15 -18.33
N ALA A 285 8.49 30.14 -17.86
CA ALA A 285 7.14 30.10 -17.30
C ALA A 285 6.96 29.27 -16.01
N LYS A 286 7.06 29.92 -14.85
CA LYS A 286 6.78 29.31 -13.52
C LYS A 286 5.32 28.85 -13.35
N PHE A 287 4.43 29.30 -14.22
CA PHE A 287 2.99 29.25 -14.01
C PHE A 287 2.28 28.31 -15.00
N ILE A 288 1.40 27.43 -14.49
CA ILE A 288 0.69 26.41 -15.26
C ILE A 288 -0.82 26.65 -15.28
N ILE A 289 -1.47 26.74 -14.12
CA ILE A 289 -2.93 27.00 -14.00
C ILE A 289 -3.21 27.97 -12.85
N ARG A 290 -4.02 29.00 -13.08
CA ARG A 290 -4.49 29.99 -12.09
C ARG A 290 -5.99 29.98 -12.15
N ALA A 291 -6.63 29.65 -11.05
CA ALA A 291 -8.06 29.77 -10.89
C ALA A 291 -8.33 30.93 -9.92
N GLU A 292 -9.14 31.89 -10.33
CA GLU A 292 -9.59 33.00 -9.48
C GLU A 292 -11.10 33.05 -9.40
N ASN A 293 -11.60 32.98 -8.16
CA ASN A 293 -12.99 33.03 -7.75
C ASN A 293 -13.91 32.13 -8.59
N VAL A 294 -13.43 30.92 -8.89
CA VAL A 294 -14.14 29.98 -9.74
C VAL A 294 -15.35 29.44 -9.01
N CYS A 295 -16.53 29.62 -9.61
CA CYS A 295 -17.74 28.90 -9.20
C CYS A 295 -18.25 28.04 -10.35
N PHE A 296 -18.80 26.88 -9.99
CA PHE A 296 -19.47 25.99 -10.92
C PHE A 296 -20.74 25.42 -10.30
N LYS A 297 -21.83 25.43 -11.06
CA LYS A 297 -23.15 24.93 -10.67
C LYS A 297 -23.60 23.80 -11.59
N TYR A 298 -24.24 22.79 -11.01
CA TYR A 298 -24.94 21.74 -11.74
C TYR A 298 -26.40 21.73 -11.24
N ASN A 299 -27.38 21.91 -12.15
CA ASN A 299 -28.81 21.95 -11.81
C ASN A 299 -29.12 22.80 -10.56
N ASP A 300 -28.60 24.04 -10.53
CA ASP A 300 -28.69 25.02 -9.42
C ASP A 300 -27.99 24.66 -8.09
N GLN A 301 -27.41 23.46 -7.97
CA GLN A 301 -26.54 23.12 -6.86
C GLN A 301 -25.10 23.56 -7.15
N PHE A 302 -24.51 24.31 -6.24
CA PHE A 302 -23.11 24.69 -6.33
C PHE A 302 -22.21 23.49 -6.04
N VAL A 303 -21.40 23.12 -7.03
CA VAL A 303 -20.39 22.05 -6.93
C VAL A 303 -19.04 22.63 -6.53
N ILE A 304 -18.76 23.88 -6.92
CA ILE A 304 -17.55 24.62 -6.57
C ILE A 304 -17.94 26.08 -6.28
N LYS A 305 -17.47 26.65 -5.17
CA LYS A 305 -17.70 28.03 -4.75
C LYS A 305 -16.38 28.73 -4.45
N ASN A 306 -16.18 29.92 -5.03
CA ASN A 306 -15.07 30.83 -4.75
C ASN A 306 -13.70 30.13 -4.66
N PHE A 307 -13.43 29.23 -5.60
CA PHE A 307 -12.20 28.45 -5.59
C PHE A 307 -11.04 29.26 -6.16
N ASN A 308 -9.96 29.34 -5.38
CA ASN A 308 -8.72 30.04 -5.70
C ASN A 308 -7.55 29.06 -5.62
N ILE A 309 -6.79 28.91 -6.70
CA ILE A 309 -5.55 28.13 -6.68
C ILE A 309 -4.54 28.67 -7.69
N ASN A 310 -3.27 28.62 -7.32
CA ASN A 310 -2.16 28.88 -8.22
C ASN A 310 -1.30 27.63 -8.31
N ILE A 311 -1.25 27.01 -9.49
CA ILE A 311 -0.50 25.79 -9.78
C ILE A 311 0.77 26.19 -10.54
N ILE A 312 1.91 25.89 -9.92
CA ILE A 312 3.26 26.21 -10.39
C ILE A 312 3.92 24.91 -10.90
N LYS A 313 4.89 25.04 -11.80
CA LYS A 313 5.69 23.90 -12.29
C LYS A 313 6.30 23.10 -11.13
N GLY A 314 6.09 21.78 -11.15
CA GLY A 314 6.62 20.85 -10.15
C GLY A 314 5.69 20.61 -8.95
N ASN A 315 4.52 21.26 -8.89
CA ASN A 315 3.55 20.93 -7.84
C ASN A 315 2.99 19.52 -8.03
N LYS A 316 2.92 18.77 -6.91
CA LYS A 316 2.23 17.48 -6.84
C LYS A 316 1.00 17.66 -5.97
N ILE A 317 -0.17 17.70 -6.58
CA ILE A 317 -1.43 18.05 -5.95
C ILE A 317 -2.31 16.82 -5.84
N GLY A 318 -2.71 16.48 -4.62
CA GLY A 318 -3.67 15.41 -4.32
C GLY A 318 -5.07 15.96 -4.21
N ILE A 319 -6.07 15.29 -4.77
CA ILE A 319 -7.48 15.68 -4.65
C ILE A 319 -8.22 14.60 -3.85
N ILE A 320 -8.83 15.02 -2.74
CA ILE A 320 -9.48 14.15 -1.77
C ILE A 320 -10.90 14.65 -1.52
N GLY A 321 -11.83 13.73 -1.24
CA GLY A 321 -13.20 14.07 -0.90
C GLY A 321 -14.19 12.93 -1.13
N PRO A 322 -15.46 13.08 -0.71
CA PRO A 322 -16.51 12.12 -1.01
C PRO A 322 -16.80 12.02 -2.50
N ASN A 323 -17.40 10.91 -2.93
CA ASN A 323 -17.87 10.71 -4.28
C ASN A 323 -19.05 11.64 -4.57
N GLY A 324 -19.10 12.18 -5.79
CA GLY A 324 -20.13 13.14 -6.19
C GLY A 324 -19.90 14.57 -5.72
N THR A 325 -18.79 14.88 -5.05
CA THR A 325 -18.48 16.26 -4.61
C THR A 325 -17.92 17.17 -5.70
N GLY A 326 -17.62 16.63 -6.89
CA GLY A 326 -17.14 17.44 -8.02
C GLY A 326 -15.65 17.33 -8.36
N LYS A 327 -14.94 16.32 -7.87
CA LYS A 327 -13.52 16.09 -8.24
C LYS A 327 -13.31 16.02 -9.76
N SER A 328 -14.05 15.15 -10.44
CA SER A 328 -13.98 15.03 -11.90
C SER A 328 -14.48 16.29 -12.61
N THR A 329 -15.38 17.09 -12.00
CA THR A 329 -15.76 18.39 -12.56
C THR A 329 -14.64 19.41 -12.45
N LEU A 330 -13.87 19.43 -11.36
CA LEU A 330 -12.67 20.27 -11.24
C LEU A 330 -11.62 19.87 -12.27
N LEU A 331 -11.37 18.57 -12.46
CA LEU A 331 -10.48 18.08 -13.52
C LEU A 331 -10.93 18.52 -14.91
N LYS A 332 -12.24 18.43 -15.20
CA LYS A 332 -12.83 18.89 -16.45
C LYS A 332 -12.69 20.41 -16.69
N LEU A 333 -12.74 21.21 -15.62
CA LEU A 333 -12.47 22.65 -15.68
C LEU A 333 -10.99 22.92 -15.99
N PHE A 334 -10.06 22.19 -15.35
CA PHE A 334 -8.63 22.31 -15.63
C PHE A 334 -8.25 21.86 -17.04
N THR A 335 -8.92 20.87 -17.62
CA THR A 335 -8.68 20.41 -19.00
C THR A 335 -9.37 21.25 -20.08
N LYS A 336 -10.07 22.35 -19.71
CA LYS A 336 -10.89 23.19 -20.61
C LYS A 336 -12.07 22.46 -21.28
N SER A 337 -12.46 21.28 -20.79
CA SER A 337 -13.63 20.56 -21.33
C SER A 337 -14.95 21.19 -20.90
N ILE A 338 -14.96 21.88 -19.77
CA ILE A 338 -16.12 22.62 -19.23
C ILE A 338 -15.66 24.05 -18.91
N LYS A 339 -16.55 25.04 -19.08
CA LYS A 339 -16.31 26.43 -18.68
C LYS A 339 -16.85 26.70 -17.26
N PRO A 340 -16.17 27.54 -16.47
CA PRO A 340 -16.68 27.95 -15.16
C PRO A 340 -17.97 28.79 -15.34
N SER A 341 -18.87 28.72 -14.35
CA SER A 341 -20.08 29.55 -14.34
C SER A 341 -19.81 30.98 -13.90
N SER A 342 -18.80 31.19 -13.04
CA SER A 342 -18.23 32.49 -12.72
C SER A 342 -16.75 32.33 -12.36
N GLY A 343 -15.96 33.42 -12.43
CA GLY A 343 -14.51 33.39 -12.21
C GLY A 343 -13.71 33.12 -13.48
N SER A 344 -12.39 33.12 -13.38
CA SER A 344 -11.46 32.90 -14.49
C SER A 344 -10.52 31.73 -14.21
N ILE A 345 -10.20 30.95 -15.25
CA ILE A 345 -9.15 29.94 -15.23
C ILE A 345 -8.18 30.29 -16.36
N GLU A 346 -6.97 30.69 -15.99
CA GLU A 346 -5.89 30.98 -16.91
C GLU A 346 -4.94 29.79 -17.00
N HIS A 347 -4.48 29.47 -18.21
CA HIS A 347 -3.54 28.39 -18.48
C HIS A 347 -2.25 28.96 -19.07
N GLY A 348 -1.11 28.39 -18.69
CA GLY A 348 0.19 28.71 -19.27
C GLY A 348 0.20 28.47 -20.79
N THR A 349 1.03 29.23 -21.50
CA THR A 349 1.12 29.22 -22.97
C THR A 349 1.70 27.92 -23.54
N THR A 350 2.45 27.15 -22.74
CA THR A 350 3.10 25.87 -23.12
C THR A 350 2.45 24.66 -22.44
N LEU A 351 1.16 24.74 -22.11
CA LEU A 351 0.45 23.72 -21.36
C LEU A 351 0.09 22.50 -22.24
N GLU A 352 0.83 21.40 -22.06
CA GLU A 352 0.49 20.08 -22.58
C GLU A 352 -0.07 19.22 -21.45
N ILE A 353 -1.34 18.82 -21.55
CA ILE A 353 -2.03 18.00 -20.55
C ILE A 353 -2.08 16.55 -21.00
N THR A 354 -1.58 15.64 -20.17
CA THR A 354 -1.83 14.20 -20.28
C THR A 354 -2.88 13.81 -19.24
N TYR A 355 -4.04 13.35 -19.70
CA TYR A 355 -5.15 12.94 -18.83
C TYR A 355 -5.30 11.41 -18.82
N PHE A 356 -5.23 10.82 -17.63
CA PHE A 356 -5.52 9.41 -17.38
C PHE A 356 -6.91 9.29 -16.73
N ASP A 357 -7.87 8.76 -17.49
CA ASP A 357 -9.25 8.52 -17.03
C ASP A 357 -9.44 7.07 -16.57
N GLN A 358 -10.36 6.87 -15.64
CA GLN A 358 -10.82 5.55 -15.17
C GLN A 358 -11.52 4.76 -16.30
N ASN A 359 -12.05 5.46 -17.31
CA ASN A 359 -12.61 4.85 -18.50
C ASN A 359 -11.50 4.30 -19.40
N LYS A 360 -11.47 2.97 -19.55
CA LYS A 360 -10.52 2.17 -20.37
C LYS A 360 -10.52 2.48 -21.88
N SER A 361 -11.02 3.63 -22.30
CA SER A 361 -11.30 4.03 -23.67
C SER A 361 -10.08 4.53 -24.46
N SER A 362 -8.90 3.91 -24.30
CA SER A 362 -7.71 4.28 -25.09
C SER A 362 -6.89 3.09 -25.62
N LEU A 363 -7.32 1.85 -25.34
CA LEU A 363 -6.63 0.64 -25.79
C LEU A 363 -7.47 -0.13 -26.80
N ASN A 364 -6.95 -0.22 -28.02
CA ASN A 364 -7.54 -1.07 -29.06
C ASN A 364 -7.34 -2.54 -28.68
N PRO A 365 -8.42 -3.34 -28.50
CA PRO A 365 -8.31 -4.72 -28.02
C PRO A 365 -7.54 -5.63 -29.01
N ASN A 366 -7.50 -5.23 -30.28
CA ASN A 366 -6.86 -5.98 -31.36
C ASN A 366 -5.36 -5.69 -31.51
N HIS A 367 -4.85 -4.61 -30.90
CA HIS A 367 -3.43 -4.26 -30.99
C HIS A 367 -2.59 -5.16 -30.09
N THR A 368 -1.34 -5.39 -30.48
CA THR A 368 -0.34 -6.01 -29.60
C THR A 368 0.17 -5.02 -28.56
N LEU A 369 0.72 -5.51 -27.44
CA LEU A 369 1.31 -4.63 -26.42
C LEU A 369 2.35 -3.68 -27.02
N GLN A 370 3.20 -4.19 -27.92
CA GLN A 370 4.18 -3.39 -28.62
C GLN A 370 3.55 -2.28 -29.47
N GLN A 371 2.52 -2.59 -30.26
CA GLN A 371 1.82 -1.61 -31.10
C GLN A 371 1.12 -0.52 -30.26
N THR A 372 0.68 -0.85 -29.04
CA THR A 372 0.06 0.17 -28.17
C THR A 372 1.04 1.19 -27.63
N LEU A 373 2.30 0.81 -27.42
CA LEU A 373 3.36 1.69 -26.94
C LEU A 373 4.06 2.43 -28.08
N CYS A 374 4.24 1.76 -29.23
CA CYS A 374 4.90 2.30 -30.41
C CYS A 374 3.90 2.39 -31.58
N PRO A 375 2.98 3.38 -31.59
CA PRO A 375 1.97 3.51 -32.64
C PRO A 375 2.57 3.86 -34.01
N THR A 376 3.75 4.48 -34.04
CA THR A 376 4.51 4.81 -35.27
C THR A 376 5.29 3.62 -35.85
N GLY A 377 5.19 2.44 -35.22
CA GLY A 377 5.98 1.26 -35.57
C GLY A 377 7.38 1.26 -34.94
N GLY A 378 7.96 0.06 -34.82
CA GLY A 378 9.30 -0.18 -34.26
C GLY A 378 9.30 -0.78 -32.85
N ASP A 379 10.51 -0.99 -32.34
CA ASP A 379 10.79 -1.70 -31.08
C ASP A 379 11.33 -0.75 -29.99
N GLN A 380 11.43 0.54 -30.28
CA GLN A 380 12.03 1.55 -29.40
C GLN A 380 11.00 2.60 -28.98
N ILE A 381 11.08 2.97 -27.71
CA ILE A 381 10.29 4.01 -27.07
C ILE A 381 11.23 5.20 -26.85
N PHE A 382 10.80 6.36 -27.36
CA PHE A 382 11.49 7.63 -27.16
C PHE A 382 10.92 8.29 -25.90
N LEU A 383 11.66 8.21 -24.81
CA LEU A 383 11.44 9.06 -23.63
C LEU A 383 12.14 10.40 -23.86
N SER A 384 11.74 11.43 -23.11
CA SER A 384 12.26 12.81 -23.23
C SER A 384 13.78 12.87 -23.35
N ASP A 385 14.49 12.03 -22.60
CA ASP A 385 15.95 12.09 -22.45
C ASP A 385 16.70 10.86 -22.99
N ARG A 386 15.99 9.80 -23.42
CA ARG A 386 16.63 8.53 -23.84
C ARG A 386 15.73 7.62 -24.67
N THR A 387 16.35 6.75 -25.45
CA THR A 387 15.69 5.67 -26.18
C THR A 387 15.81 4.35 -25.42
N ILE A 388 14.68 3.67 -25.19
CA ILE A 388 14.65 2.36 -24.52
C ILE A 388 13.90 1.37 -25.41
N HIS A 389 14.36 0.12 -25.47
CA HIS A 389 13.61 -0.95 -26.13
C HIS A 389 12.26 -1.21 -25.42
N ALA A 390 11.18 -1.36 -26.17
CA ALA A 390 9.82 -1.56 -25.66
C ALA A 390 9.72 -2.74 -24.69
N GLY A 391 10.44 -3.83 -24.95
CA GLY A 391 10.53 -4.97 -24.05
C GLY A 391 11.21 -4.67 -22.71
N ALA A 392 12.26 -3.84 -22.70
CA ALA A 392 12.93 -3.44 -21.47
C ALA A 392 12.05 -2.46 -20.66
N TYR A 393 11.33 -1.57 -21.34
CA TYR A 393 10.35 -0.68 -20.71
C TYR A 393 9.17 -1.45 -20.12
N LEU A 394 8.56 -2.37 -20.86
CA LEU A 394 7.47 -3.20 -20.33
C LEU A 394 7.91 -4.09 -19.17
N LYS A 395 9.18 -4.51 -19.15
CA LYS A 395 9.75 -5.24 -18.02
C LYS A 395 9.75 -4.39 -16.73
N SER A 396 9.97 -3.07 -16.80
CA SER A 396 9.87 -2.21 -15.61
C SER A 396 8.44 -2.10 -15.08
N PHE A 397 7.43 -2.31 -15.93
CA PHE A 397 6.02 -2.44 -15.53
C PHE A 397 5.60 -3.89 -15.22
N MET A 398 6.57 -4.78 -14.95
CA MET A 398 6.36 -6.18 -14.57
C MET A 398 5.64 -7.04 -15.64
N PHE A 399 5.75 -6.68 -16.92
CA PHE A 399 5.33 -7.56 -18.01
C PHE A 399 6.46 -8.54 -18.37
N ASP A 400 6.09 -9.79 -18.64
CA ASP A 400 7.03 -10.76 -19.21
C ASP A 400 7.33 -10.34 -20.65
N PRO A 401 8.60 -10.20 -21.09
CA PRO A 401 8.94 -9.80 -22.45
C PRO A 401 8.34 -10.73 -23.51
N LYS A 402 7.99 -11.98 -23.17
CA LYS A 402 7.28 -12.89 -24.07
C LYS A 402 5.88 -12.40 -24.47
N LEU A 403 5.27 -11.53 -23.67
CA LEU A 403 3.92 -11.01 -23.90
C LEU A 403 3.89 -9.84 -24.89
N LEU A 404 5.03 -9.35 -25.40
CA LEU A 404 5.09 -8.21 -26.33
C LEU A 404 4.16 -8.35 -27.55
N SER A 405 4.04 -9.58 -28.06
CA SER A 405 3.20 -9.93 -29.20
C SER A 405 1.77 -10.32 -28.83
N ALA A 406 1.45 -10.42 -27.54
CA ALA A 406 0.10 -10.72 -27.07
C ALA A 406 -0.85 -9.54 -27.35
N LYS A 407 -2.12 -9.85 -27.61
CA LYS A 407 -3.16 -8.86 -27.83
C LYS A 407 -3.62 -8.26 -26.51
N VAL A 408 -4.04 -6.99 -26.51
CA VAL A 408 -4.59 -6.35 -25.32
C VAL A 408 -5.81 -7.10 -24.77
N SER A 409 -6.61 -7.74 -25.63
CA SER A 409 -7.79 -8.51 -25.21
C SER A 409 -7.49 -9.69 -24.28
N THR A 410 -6.24 -10.19 -24.24
CA THR A 410 -5.87 -11.32 -23.38
C THR A 410 -5.41 -10.89 -21.98
N LEU A 411 -5.22 -9.59 -21.76
CA LEU A 411 -4.76 -9.06 -20.48
C LEU A 411 -5.87 -9.09 -19.44
N SER A 412 -5.47 -9.33 -18.19
CA SER A 412 -6.34 -9.09 -17.04
C SER A 412 -6.63 -7.59 -16.86
N GLY A 413 -7.69 -7.25 -16.10
CA GLY A 413 -8.07 -5.86 -15.84
C GLY A 413 -6.92 -5.01 -15.28
N GLY A 414 -6.17 -5.53 -14.29
CA GLY A 414 -5.02 -4.84 -13.71
C GLY A 414 -3.83 -4.75 -14.68
N GLU A 415 -3.60 -5.75 -15.52
CA GLU A 415 -2.59 -5.66 -16.59
C GLU A 415 -2.95 -4.59 -17.63
N ALA A 416 -4.22 -4.48 -18.00
CA ALA A 416 -4.67 -3.43 -18.91
C ALA A 416 -4.44 -2.03 -18.32
N THR A 417 -4.74 -1.84 -17.03
CA THR A 417 -4.46 -0.57 -16.32
C THR A 417 -2.96 -0.25 -16.30
N ARG A 418 -2.11 -1.25 -16.01
CA ARG A 418 -0.64 -1.09 -16.05
C ARG A 418 -0.12 -0.71 -17.41
N LEU A 419 -0.63 -1.32 -18.47
CA LEU A 419 -0.25 -0.98 -19.83
C LEU A 419 -0.69 0.44 -20.20
N LEU A 420 -1.87 0.86 -19.74
CA LEU A 420 -2.38 2.21 -19.96
C LEU A 420 -1.50 3.25 -19.24
N LEU A 421 -1.08 2.96 -18.01
CA LEU A 421 -0.13 3.78 -17.26
C LEU A 421 1.23 3.85 -17.96
N ALA A 422 1.76 2.70 -18.40
CA ALA A 422 3.00 2.65 -19.17
C ALA A 422 2.90 3.53 -20.42
N LYS A 423 1.79 3.46 -21.17
CA LYS A 423 1.55 4.31 -22.33
C LYS A 423 1.50 5.80 -21.97
N ALA A 424 0.81 6.17 -20.89
CA ALA A 424 0.69 7.56 -20.44
C ALA A 424 2.05 8.16 -20.02
N LEU A 425 2.93 7.34 -19.48
CA LEU A 425 4.26 7.73 -18.98
C LEU A 425 5.36 7.79 -20.06
N ILE A 426 5.06 7.42 -21.31
CA ILE A 426 6.02 7.54 -22.43
C ILE A 426 6.22 9.00 -22.83
N LYS A 427 5.12 9.77 -22.89
CA LYS A 427 5.13 11.22 -23.15
C LYS A 427 4.28 11.90 -22.09
N PRO A 428 4.80 12.03 -20.86
CA PRO A 428 4.11 12.81 -19.86
C PRO A 428 4.22 14.27 -20.31
N GLY A 429 3.09 14.95 -20.55
CA GLY A 429 3.10 16.38 -20.89
C GLY A 429 3.66 17.23 -19.75
N ASN A 430 3.45 18.54 -19.78
CA ASN A 430 3.88 19.42 -18.67
C ASN A 430 2.94 19.32 -17.44
N LEU A 431 1.73 18.83 -17.65
CA LEU A 431 0.73 18.53 -16.62
C LEU A 431 0.20 17.10 -16.79
N LEU A 432 0.47 16.24 -15.81
CA LEU A 432 -0.07 14.89 -15.73
C LEU A 432 -1.26 14.87 -14.76
N ILE A 433 -2.42 14.41 -15.22
CA ILE A 433 -3.62 14.24 -14.40
C ILE A 433 -3.92 12.74 -14.32
N LEU A 434 -3.99 12.21 -13.10
CA LEU A 434 -4.31 10.82 -12.81
C LEU A 434 -5.61 10.74 -12.02
N ASP A 435 -6.69 10.27 -12.64
CA ASP A 435 -7.95 10.01 -11.95
C ASP A 435 -8.00 8.56 -11.45
N GLU A 436 -7.85 8.38 -10.14
CA GLU A 436 -7.84 7.09 -9.43
C GLU A 436 -6.88 6.03 -9.99
N PRO A 437 -5.56 6.33 -10.12
CA PRO A 437 -4.60 5.44 -10.75
C PRO A 437 -4.30 4.17 -9.95
N THR A 438 -4.56 4.17 -8.63
CA THR A 438 -4.28 3.04 -7.73
C THR A 438 -5.32 1.92 -7.84
N ASN A 439 -6.47 2.17 -8.48
CA ASN A 439 -7.50 1.17 -8.65
C ASN A 439 -7.03 -0.01 -9.51
N ASP A 440 -7.38 -1.22 -9.10
CA ASP A 440 -7.05 -2.49 -9.76
C ASP A 440 -5.54 -2.81 -9.87
N LEU A 441 -4.67 -2.05 -9.21
CA LEU A 441 -3.22 -2.26 -9.17
C LEU A 441 -2.79 -2.99 -7.90
N ASP A 442 -1.88 -3.97 -8.02
CA ASP A 442 -1.29 -4.59 -6.83
C ASP A 442 -0.28 -3.69 -6.12
N ILE A 443 -0.05 -3.98 -4.84
CA ILE A 443 0.89 -3.25 -3.97
C ILE A 443 2.26 -3.08 -4.65
N TYR A 444 2.76 -4.11 -5.33
CA TYR A 444 4.04 -4.04 -6.05
C TYR A 444 4.02 -3.05 -7.22
N THR A 445 2.92 -2.97 -7.97
CA THR A 445 2.78 -2.01 -9.06
C THR A 445 2.60 -0.60 -8.53
N ILE A 446 1.86 -0.42 -7.42
CA ILE A 446 1.70 0.88 -6.76
C ILE A 446 3.07 1.45 -6.35
N GLU A 447 3.99 0.62 -5.82
CA GLU A 447 5.36 1.05 -5.50
C GLU A 447 6.14 1.52 -6.73
N ILE A 448 6.08 0.77 -7.84
CA ILE A 448 6.74 1.17 -9.09
C ILE A 448 6.17 2.50 -9.61
N LEU A 449 4.86 2.67 -9.49
CA LEU A 449 4.16 3.89 -9.89
C LEU A 449 4.60 5.07 -9.00
N LEU A 450 4.72 4.86 -7.69
CA LEU A 450 5.25 5.85 -6.76
C LEU A 450 6.68 6.24 -7.11
N ASP A 451 7.57 5.29 -7.42
CA ASP A 451 8.95 5.58 -7.82
C ASP A 451 8.96 6.46 -9.10
N ILE A 452 8.21 6.07 -10.14
CA ILE A 452 8.18 6.81 -11.40
C ILE A 452 7.59 8.23 -11.23
N LEU A 453 6.53 8.39 -10.44
CA LEU A 453 5.92 9.70 -10.21
C LEU A 453 6.70 10.55 -9.20
N SER A 454 7.52 9.94 -8.36
CA SER A 454 8.45 10.65 -7.47
C SER A 454 9.51 11.36 -8.29
N ASP A 455 10.04 10.71 -9.31
CA ASP A 455 11.06 11.23 -10.21
C ASP A 455 10.53 12.18 -11.30
N TYR A 456 9.21 12.23 -11.50
CA TYR A 456 8.60 13.10 -12.51
C TYR A 456 8.73 14.59 -12.15
N SER A 457 9.42 15.35 -13.01
CA SER A 457 9.75 16.77 -12.84
C SER A 457 8.65 17.75 -13.29
N GLY A 458 7.60 17.23 -13.94
CA GLY A 458 6.44 18.02 -14.34
C GLY A 458 5.45 18.24 -13.20
N THR A 459 4.27 18.75 -13.54
CA THR A 459 3.21 19.01 -12.55
C THR A 459 2.24 17.87 -12.54
N LEU A 460 1.85 17.42 -11.36
CA LEU A 460 1.07 16.21 -11.17
C LEU A 460 -0.19 16.54 -10.38
N ILE A 461 -1.34 16.13 -10.90
CA ILE A 461 -2.62 16.17 -10.19
C ILE A 461 -3.10 14.73 -10.06
N VAL A 462 -3.24 14.23 -8.84
CA VAL A 462 -3.74 12.88 -8.57
C VAL A 462 -5.05 12.98 -7.80
N VAL A 463 -6.10 12.37 -8.34
CA VAL A 463 -7.26 11.97 -7.56
C VAL A 463 -7.02 10.55 -7.07
N SER A 464 -6.98 10.34 -5.77
CA SER A 464 -6.91 9.00 -5.20
C SER A 464 -7.61 8.96 -3.85
N HIS A 465 -8.14 7.80 -3.50
CA HIS A 465 -8.58 7.49 -2.15
C HIS A 465 -7.51 6.76 -1.32
N ASP A 466 -6.38 6.39 -1.91
CA ASP A 466 -5.28 5.72 -1.22
C ASP A 466 -4.46 6.71 -0.39
N ARG A 467 -4.51 6.55 0.93
CA ARG A 467 -3.90 7.45 1.90
C ARG A 467 -2.38 7.40 1.88
N ASP A 468 -1.81 6.19 1.79
CA ASP A 468 -0.35 6.02 1.79
C ASP A 468 0.24 6.54 0.48
N PHE A 469 -0.47 6.30 -0.63
CA PHE A 469 -0.11 6.85 -1.93
C PHE A 469 -0.03 8.39 -1.91
N LEU A 470 -1.07 9.05 -1.40
CA LEU A 470 -1.10 10.51 -1.31
C LEU A 470 -0.03 11.05 -0.37
N ASN A 471 0.17 10.43 0.79
CA ASN A 471 1.17 10.86 1.77
C ASN A 471 2.60 10.85 1.22
N ARG A 472 2.94 9.86 0.40
CA ARG A 472 4.31 9.71 -0.15
C ARG A 472 4.58 10.63 -1.35
N LEU A 473 3.55 10.99 -2.10
CA LEU A 473 3.70 11.62 -3.42
C LEU A 473 3.33 13.10 -3.45
N VAL A 474 2.36 13.52 -2.66
CA VAL A 474 1.71 14.83 -2.80
C VAL A 474 2.37 15.89 -1.90
N THR A 475 2.56 17.10 -2.44
CA THR A 475 3.01 18.28 -1.67
C THR A 475 1.85 19.10 -1.13
N ASN A 476 0.70 19.10 -1.82
CA ASN A 476 -0.49 19.88 -1.48
C ASN A 476 -1.76 19.06 -1.70
N THR A 477 -2.66 19.03 -0.72
CA THR A 477 -3.94 18.33 -0.80
C THR A 477 -5.11 19.31 -0.93
N LEU A 478 -5.94 19.10 -1.95
CA LEU A 478 -7.23 19.77 -2.14
C LEU A 478 -8.34 18.88 -1.60
N VAL A 479 -8.98 19.31 -0.52
CA VAL A 479 -10.03 18.55 0.15
C VAL A 479 -11.39 19.15 -0.15
N PHE A 480 -12.25 18.33 -0.74
CA PHE A 480 -13.66 18.62 -0.97
C PHE A 480 -14.47 18.22 0.26
N GLU A 481 -14.98 19.20 1.01
CA GLU A 481 -15.84 18.96 2.18
C GLU A 481 -17.33 18.77 1.80
N GLY A 482 -17.68 19.07 0.55
CA GLY A 482 -19.07 19.12 0.07
C GLY A 482 -19.64 20.55 0.06
N ASN A 483 -20.84 20.72 -0.49
CA ASN A 483 -21.54 22.02 -0.62
C ASN A 483 -20.78 23.11 -1.40
N GLY A 484 -19.78 22.73 -2.17
CA GLY A 484 -18.95 23.61 -2.99
C GLY A 484 -17.68 24.15 -2.34
N ASN A 485 -17.37 23.75 -1.10
CA ASN A 485 -16.17 24.21 -0.41
C ASN A 485 -14.98 23.29 -0.71
N ILE A 486 -13.85 23.91 -1.09
CA ILE A 486 -12.58 23.23 -1.33
C ILE A 486 -11.53 23.89 -0.45
N ILE A 487 -10.88 23.10 0.41
CA ILE A 487 -9.79 23.55 1.28
C ILE A 487 -8.47 23.11 0.67
N ASN A 488 -7.48 24.01 0.66
CA ASN A 488 -6.12 23.70 0.28
C ASN A 488 -5.28 23.51 1.54
N VAL A 489 -4.71 22.32 1.71
CA VAL A 489 -3.82 21.96 2.81
C VAL A 489 -2.43 21.66 2.25
N ILE A 490 -1.41 22.20 2.90
CA ILE A 490 -0.01 21.89 2.56
C ILE A 490 0.34 20.57 3.25
N GLY A 491 0.87 19.61 2.49
CA GLY A 491 1.14 18.26 2.96
C GLY A 491 0.16 17.21 2.46
N GLY A 492 0.32 15.99 2.99
CA GLY A 492 -0.41 14.79 2.60
C GLY A 492 -1.77 14.63 3.30
N TYR A 493 -2.33 13.43 3.24
CA TYR A 493 -3.58 13.08 3.94
C TYR A 493 -3.44 13.15 5.47
N GLN A 494 -2.28 12.75 6.01
CA GLN A 494 -2.04 12.77 7.45
C GLN A 494 -2.07 14.21 8.00
N ASP A 495 -1.46 15.15 7.28
CA ASP A 495 -1.45 16.57 7.64
C ASP A 495 -2.86 17.18 7.63
N TYR A 496 -3.70 16.74 6.67
CA TYR A 496 -5.12 17.08 6.66
C TYR A 496 -5.87 16.57 7.89
N LEU A 497 -5.63 15.32 8.32
CA LEU A 497 -6.25 14.78 9.54
C LEU A 497 -5.85 15.58 10.78
N GLU A 498 -4.58 15.97 10.89
CA GLU A 498 -4.11 16.81 11.99
C GLU A 498 -4.77 18.19 11.96
N TYR A 499 -4.83 18.84 10.80
CA TYR A 499 -5.51 20.11 10.60
C TYR A 499 -6.99 20.04 10.99
N TYR A 500 -7.68 18.99 10.55
CA TYR A 500 -9.10 18.76 10.84
C TYR A 500 -9.34 18.47 12.34
N SER A 501 -8.46 17.71 12.98
CA SER A 501 -8.53 17.44 14.42
C SER A 501 -8.40 18.70 15.26
N LYS A 502 -7.50 19.62 14.88
CA LYS A 502 -7.32 20.93 15.52
C LYS A 502 -8.56 21.80 15.35
N LEU A 503 -9.13 21.86 14.14
CA LEU A 503 -10.39 22.59 13.88
C LEU A 503 -11.55 22.06 14.73
N ASN A 504 -11.71 20.75 14.83
CA ASN A 504 -12.77 20.15 15.64
C ASN A 504 -12.57 20.38 17.14
N GLN A 505 -11.32 20.37 17.65
CA GLN A 505 -11.02 20.74 19.03
C GLN A 505 -11.37 22.21 19.31
N HIS A 506 -11.18 23.12 18.36
CA HIS A 506 -11.63 24.50 18.50
C HIS A 506 -13.16 24.64 18.46
N ILE A 507 -13.87 23.84 17.67
CA ILE A 507 -15.34 23.84 17.59
C ILE A 507 -15.97 23.22 18.85
N THR A 508 -15.38 22.15 19.40
CA THR A 508 -15.85 21.57 20.67
C THR A 508 -15.57 22.50 21.85
N ASN A 509 -14.41 23.16 21.90
CA ASN A 509 -14.10 24.15 22.92
C ASN A 509 -14.98 25.40 22.82
N THR A 510 -15.38 25.84 21.63
CA THR A 510 -16.31 26.97 21.46
C THR A 510 -17.78 26.63 21.75
N LYS A 511 -18.19 25.37 21.55
CA LYS A 511 -19.52 24.88 21.99
C LYS A 511 -19.57 24.64 23.51
N LEU A 512 -18.50 24.13 24.11
CA LEU A 512 -18.37 24.00 25.57
C LEU A 512 -18.27 25.37 26.27
N ALA A 513 -17.67 26.38 25.62
CA ALA A 513 -17.61 27.75 26.15
C ALA A 513 -18.97 28.48 26.16
N LYS A 514 -19.95 28.07 25.34
CA LYS A 514 -21.30 28.66 25.35
C LYS A 514 -22.24 28.05 26.40
N ASN A 515 -21.94 26.86 26.93
CA ASN A 515 -22.80 26.17 27.90
C ASN A 515 -22.35 26.24 29.37
N ASN A 516 -21.20 26.85 29.67
CA ASN A 516 -20.75 27.05 31.05
C ASN A 516 -20.73 28.53 31.44
N LYS A 517 -21.93 29.13 31.56
CA LYS A 517 -22.14 30.18 32.56
C LYS A 517 -22.45 29.49 33.87
N THR A 518 -21.79 29.90 34.94
CA THR A 518 -21.81 29.34 36.31
C THR A 518 -20.96 28.06 36.46
N VAL A 519 -19.72 28.21 36.91
CA VAL A 519 -19.25 27.99 38.28
C VAL A 519 -17.77 28.39 38.31
N LYS A 520 -17.41 29.29 39.24
CA LYS A 520 -16.01 29.66 39.52
C LYS A 520 -15.33 28.47 40.20
N HIS A 521 -14.45 27.78 39.48
CA HIS A 521 -13.39 26.99 40.10
C HIS A 521 -12.04 27.45 39.57
N LEU A 522 -11.19 27.84 40.51
CA LEU A 522 -9.79 28.21 40.32
C LEU A 522 -9.02 26.99 39.85
N THR A 523 -8.45 27.06 38.64
CA THR A 523 -7.33 26.21 38.23
C THR A 523 -6.15 27.08 37.79
N PRO A 524 -4.92 26.65 38.07
CA PRO A 524 -3.74 27.49 38.04
C PRO A 524 -3.32 27.79 36.60
N LYS A 525 -2.81 29.00 36.39
CA LYS A 525 -2.13 29.38 35.14
C LYS A 525 -0.96 28.43 34.89
N LEU A 526 -1.00 27.67 33.80
CA LEU A 526 0.19 27.03 33.25
C LEU A 526 1.12 28.13 32.74
N SER A 527 2.16 28.40 33.54
CA SER A 527 3.26 29.28 33.16
C SER A 527 4.07 28.64 32.04
N THR A 528 4.24 29.37 30.94
CA THR A 528 5.13 29.07 29.81
C THR A 528 6.61 29.30 30.19
N LYS A 529 7.06 28.71 31.30
CA LYS A 529 8.47 28.64 31.69
C LYS A 529 8.76 27.25 32.23
N LEU A 530 9.79 26.59 31.71
CA LEU A 530 10.25 25.31 32.23
C LEU A 530 10.53 25.43 33.74
N SER A 531 10.14 24.40 34.48
CA SER A 531 10.52 24.27 35.89
C SER A 531 12.05 24.37 36.01
N TYR A 532 12.54 25.13 36.99
CA TYR A 532 13.96 25.36 37.31
C TYR A 532 14.82 24.08 37.25
N LYS A 533 14.20 22.92 37.52
CA LYS A 533 14.81 21.59 37.43
C LYS A 533 15.24 21.19 36.00
N PHE A 534 14.46 21.54 34.98
CA PHE A 534 14.76 21.19 33.58
C PHE A 534 15.79 22.12 32.94
N GLN A 535 15.78 23.41 33.30
CA GLN A 535 16.86 24.33 32.89
C GLN A 535 18.21 23.90 33.46
N ARG A 536 18.26 23.55 34.75
CA ARG A 536 19.49 23.04 35.36
C ARG A 536 19.99 21.74 34.71
N MET A 537 19.08 20.86 34.26
CA MET A 537 19.45 19.65 33.53
C MET A 537 19.99 19.95 32.12
N LEU A 538 19.43 20.93 31.41
CA LEU A 538 19.98 21.36 30.11
C LEU A 538 21.39 21.92 30.23
N ASP A 539 21.68 22.63 31.31
CA ASP A 539 23.00 23.19 31.57
C ASP A 539 24.01 22.11 32.02
N SER A 540 23.57 21.09 32.78
CA SER A 540 24.49 20.08 33.35
C SER A 540 24.77 18.88 32.44
N ILE A 541 23.82 18.46 31.59
CA ILE A 541 24.00 17.28 30.72
C ILE A 541 25.20 17.42 29.76
N PRO A 542 25.45 18.57 29.11
CA PRO A 542 26.64 18.74 28.26
C PRO A 542 27.95 18.57 29.03
N GLU A 543 28.03 19.05 30.28
CA GLU A 543 29.21 18.87 31.14
C GLU A 543 29.41 17.39 31.50
N GLU A 544 28.33 16.66 31.79
CA GLU A 544 28.39 15.21 32.07
C GLU A 544 28.81 14.39 30.85
N ILE A 545 28.32 14.75 29.66
CA ILE A 545 28.71 14.09 28.40
C ILE A 545 30.21 14.29 28.14
N THR A 546 30.72 15.51 28.25
CA THR A 546 32.15 15.77 28.01
C THR A 546 33.06 15.02 28.99
N GLN A 547 32.65 14.89 30.26
CA GLN A 547 33.38 14.08 31.24
C GLN A 547 33.40 12.59 30.87
N LEU A 548 32.26 12.03 30.46
CA LEU A 548 32.18 10.62 30.04
C LEU A 548 32.96 10.37 28.74
N GLU A 549 32.98 11.32 27.81
CA GLU A 549 33.78 11.24 26.59
C GLU A 549 35.28 11.18 26.91
N THR A 550 35.77 12.03 27.83
CA THR A 550 37.17 11.95 28.27
C THR A 550 37.51 10.62 28.96
N GLN A 551 36.57 10.05 29.73
CA GLN A 551 36.75 8.73 30.34
C GLN A 551 36.79 7.61 29.31
N VAL A 552 35.95 7.68 28.28
CA VAL A 552 35.96 6.72 27.16
C VAL A 552 37.29 6.79 26.42
N GLU A 553 37.81 7.98 26.11
CA GLU A 553 39.12 8.14 25.46
C GLU A 553 40.25 7.54 26.31
N ASP A 554 40.23 7.73 27.62
CA ASP A 554 41.24 7.18 28.53
C ASP A 554 41.14 5.65 28.66
N LEU A 555 39.93 5.09 28.67
CA LEU A 555 39.70 3.65 28.65
C LEU A 555 40.12 3.03 27.32
N GLU A 556 39.86 3.70 26.19
CA GLU A 556 40.31 3.26 24.87
C GLU A 556 41.84 3.26 24.75
N LYS A 557 42.53 4.29 25.28
CA LYS A 557 44.00 4.32 25.36
C LYS A 557 44.55 3.17 26.20
N LYS A 558 43.93 2.86 27.35
CA LYS A 558 44.33 1.73 28.21
C LYS A 558 44.07 0.37 27.54
N LEU A 559 43.00 0.24 26.74
CA LEU A 559 42.69 -0.99 26.01
C LEU A 559 43.53 -1.16 24.73
N ALA A 560 44.12 -0.08 24.20
CA ALA A 560 45.00 -0.10 23.05
C ALA A 560 46.39 -0.71 23.36
N ASP A 561 46.75 -0.87 24.63
CA ASP A 561 48.01 -1.49 25.05
C ASP A 561 48.01 -3.01 24.76
N PRO A 562 48.83 -3.51 23.81
CA PRO A 562 48.78 -4.91 23.36
C PRO A 562 49.23 -5.91 24.43
N ASN A 563 49.98 -5.46 25.43
CA ASN A 563 50.46 -6.29 26.54
C ASN A 563 49.44 -6.42 27.69
N LEU A 564 48.36 -5.62 27.70
CA LEU A 564 47.41 -5.57 28.81
C LEU A 564 46.52 -6.83 28.86
N TYR A 565 46.15 -7.36 27.68
CA TYR A 565 45.39 -8.61 27.55
C TYR A 565 46.21 -9.83 27.98
N GLN A 566 47.52 -9.85 27.68
CA GLN A 566 48.41 -10.96 28.04
C GLN A 566 48.75 -10.99 29.53
N ASN A 567 48.94 -9.81 30.14
CA ASN A 567 49.39 -9.70 31.52
C ASN A 567 48.25 -9.79 32.55
N ASN A 568 47.04 -9.31 32.23
CA ASN A 568 45.91 -9.31 33.18
C ASN A 568 44.54 -9.36 32.44
N PRO A 569 44.01 -10.54 32.10
CA PRO A 569 42.77 -10.69 31.35
C PRO A 569 41.53 -10.14 32.10
N ASP A 570 41.52 -10.22 33.43
CA ASP A 570 40.40 -9.73 34.25
C ASP A 570 40.28 -8.20 34.21
N LYS A 571 41.41 -7.48 34.16
CA LYS A 571 41.41 -6.01 34.04
C LYS A 571 40.97 -5.57 32.64
N PHE A 572 41.33 -6.31 31.60
CA PHE A 572 40.86 -6.05 30.24
C PHE A 572 39.34 -6.20 30.14
N LEU A 573 38.77 -7.27 30.71
CA LEU A 573 37.31 -7.48 30.75
C LEU A 573 36.59 -6.40 31.56
N LEU A 574 37.20 -5.94 32.65
CA LEU A 574 36.66 -4.85 33.48
C LEU A 574 36.62 -3.53 32.69
N PHE A 575 37.73 -3.12 32.07
CA PHE A 575 37.79 -1.90 31.25
C PHE A 575 36.89 -1.97 30.01
N SER A 576 36.76 -3.14 29.38
CA SER A 576 35.83 -3.34 28.26
C SER A 576 34.38 -3.14 28.70
N LYS A 577 34.00 -3.63 29.89
CA LYS A 577 32.66 -3.43 30.45
C LYS A 577 32.44 -1.97 30.84
N GLU A 578 33.41 -1.33 31.48
CA GLU A 578 33.33 0.08 31.86
C GLU A 578 33.18 1.00 30.63
N LEU A 579 33.89 0.68 29.53
CA LEU A 579 33.77 1.37 28.26
C LEU A 579 32.37 1.20 27.67
N GLU A 580 31.83 -0.03 27.60
CA GLU A 580 30.46 -0.27 27.12
C GLU A 580 29.42 0.48 27.97
N THR A 581 29.55 0.46 29.30
CA THR A 581 28.62 1.18 30.19
C THR A 581 28.69 2.69 30.02
N SER A 582 29.89 3.24 29.79
CA SER A 582 30.09 4.68 29.60
C SER A 582 29.50 5.15 28.26
N LYS A 583 29.68 4.36 27.19
CA LYS A 583 29.07 4.65 25.87
C LYS A 583 27.55 4.60 25.91
N LEU A 584 26.98 3.58 26.54
CA LEU A 584 25.52 3.48 26.74
C LEU A 584 24.99 4.67 27.55
N ARG A 585 25.75 5.11 28.57
CA ARG A 585 25.33 6.25 29.40
C ARG A 585 25.35 7.57 28.65
N ILE A 586 26.32 7.78 27.76
CA ILE A 586 26.36 8.93 26.86
C ILE A 586 25.12 8.94 25.95
N GLU A 587 24.77 7.80 25.35
CA GLU A 587 23.58 7.67 24.50
C GLU A 587 22.29 8.01 25.27
N GLU A 588 22.13 7.50 26.50
CA GLU A 588 20.99 7.84 27.36
C GLU A 588 20.92 9.34 27.68
N LEU A 589 22.05 9.96 28.00
CA LEU A 589 22.12 11.39 28.31
C LEU A 589 21.75 12.24 27.09
N PHE A 590 22.25 11.91 25.89
CA PHE A 590 21.86 12.56 24.64
C PHE A 590 20.36 12.45 24.38
N ASP A 591 19.78 11.26 24.55
CA ASP A 591 18.35 11.01 24.40
C ASP A 591 17.51 11.87 25.36
N THR A 592 17.98 12.03 26.60
CA THR A 592 17.30 12.86 27.60
C THR A 592 17.43 14.34 27.29
N TRP A 593 18.60 14.81 26.83
CA TRP A 593 18.81 16.19 26.41
C TRP A 593 17.90 16.55 25.23
N GLN A 594 17.84 15.70 24.20
CA GLN A 594 17.01 15.90 23.01
C GLN A 594 15.51 15.93 23.35
N LYS A 595 15.05 15.09 24.28
CA LYS A 595 13.65 15.12 24.78
C LYS A 595 13.31 16.40 25.54
N ILE A 596 14.27 16.98 26.27
CA ILE A 596 14.07 18.23 26.99
C ILE A 596 14.12 19.42 26.01
N GLU A 597 15.03 19.41 25.04
CA GLU A 597 15.14 20.46 24.01
C GLU A 597 13.92 20.50 23.09
N ASN A 598 13.39 19.35 22.66
CA ASN A 598 12.16 19.28 21.86
C ASN A 598 10.91 19.75 22.61
N ARG A 599 10.95 19.88 23.94
CA ARG A 599 9.87 20.51 24.74
C ARG A 599 10.05 22.03 24.89
N ASN A 600 11.21 22.57 24.51
CA ASN A 600 11.47 24.02 24.49
C ASN A 600 11.00 24.71 23.21
N ILE A 601 10.75 23.94 22.13
CA ILE A 601 10.20 24.38 20.84
C ILE A 601 8.69 24.13 20.85
#